data_AF-A0A401MD77-F1
#
_entry.id   AF-A0A401MD77-F1
#
_cell.length_a   1.000
_cell.length_b   1.000
_cell.length_c   1.000
_cell.angle_alpha   90.00
_cell.angle_beta   90.00
_cell.angle_gamma   90.00
#
_symmetry.space_group_name_H-M   'P 1'
#
loop_
_entity.id
_entity.type
_entity.pdbx_description
1 polymer ?
#
loop_
_entity_poly.entity_id
_entity_poly.type
_entity_poly.pdbx_seq_one_letter_code
_entity_poly.pdbx_strand_id
1 'polypeptide(L)' 'MSVWDTNPHIPPPFDKGPAPLCPVPVEAVGGRGLFLVCHYADAWGGCLLGDGRFGAGGKLLWCEVEASAVGSERGAA' A
#
# COMPACT_ATOMS: atom_id res chain seq x y z
N MET A 1 -3.90 -3.24 -5.95
CA MET A 1 -3.33 -2.15 -6.80
C MET A 1 -1.82 -2.10 -6.59
N SER A 2 -1.03 -1.71 -7.61
CA SER A 2 0.43 -1.55 -7.48
C SER A 2 0.97 -0.29 -8.17
N VAL A 3 2.12 0.21 -7.70
CA VAL A 3 2.84 1.39 -8.21
C VAL A 3 4.32 1.08 -8.31
N TRP A 4 4.94 1.44 -9.44
CA TRP A 4 6.38 1.31 -9.69
C TRP A 4 7.07 2.68 -9.63
N ASP A 5 8.25 2.72 -9.01
CA ASP A 5 9.12 3.89 -8.87
C ASP A 5 10.58 3.46 -9.09
N THR A 6 11.38 4.24 -9.81
CA THR A 6 12.81 3.97 -10.07
C THR A 6 13.70 4.22 -8.86
N ASN A 7 13.22 4.94 -7.85
CA ASN A 7 13.90 5.07 -6.58
C ASN A 7 13.82 3.74 -5.80
N PRO A 8 14.95 3.07 -5.52
CA PRO A 8 14.96 1.77 -4.84
C PRO A 8 14.60 1.86 -3.36
N HIS A 9 14.53 3.06 -2.76
CA HIS A 9 14.16 3.17 -1.35
C HIS A 9 12.68 2.86 -1.12
N ILE A 10 12.41 1.74 -0.43
CA ILE A 10 11.08 1.36 0.06
C ILE A 10 10.81 2.14 1.36
N PRO A 11 9.81 3.05 1.38
CA PRO A 11 9.50 3.82 2.57
C PRO A 11 8.74 2.96 3.60
N PRO A 12 8.97 3.16 4.91
CA PRO A 12 8.11 2.58 5.93
C PRO A 12 6.63 2.99 5.76
N PRO A 13 5.66 2.10 6.07
CA PRO A 13 5.78 0.75 6.62
C PRO A 13 5.79 -0.36 5.54
N PHE A 14 5.96 -0.02 4.25
CA PHE A 14 5.99 -1.03 3.17
C PHE A 14 7.19 -2.00 3.30
N ASP A 15 8.19 -1.64 4.11
CA ASP A 15 9.36 -2.46 4.46
C ASP A 15 9.08 -3.48 5.58
N LYS A 16 8.04 -3.27 6.40
CA LYS A 16 7.81 -4.02 7.66
C LYS A 16 6.41 -4.63 7.80
N GLY A 17 5.52 -4.41 6.84
CA GLY A 17 4.14 -4.89 6.89
C GLY A 17 3.25 -4.04 7.81
N PRO A 18 2.05 -4.53 8.19
CA PRO A 18 1.09 -3.72 8.91
C PRO A 18 1.58 -3.22 10.26
N ALA A 19 1.71 -1.91 10.41
CA ALA A 19 2.10 -1.25 11.65
C ALA A 19 1.15 -0.06 11.93
N PRO A 20 0.84 0.25 13.21
CA PRO A 20 0.04 1.42 13.55
C PRO A 20 0.79 2.68 13.14
N LEU A 21 0.21 3.48 12.25
CA LEU A 21 0.76 4.78 11.87
C LEU A 21 0.02 5.92 12.56
N CYS A 22 0.77 6.98 12.87
CA CYS A 22 0.21 8.22 13.37
C CYS A 22 -0.49 8.98 12.22
N PRO A 23 -1.60 9.69 12.50
CA PRO A 23 -2.24 10.57 11.54
C PRO A 23 -1.25 11.59 10.97
N VAL A 24 -1.26 11.75 9.65
CA VAL A 24 -0.42 12.75 8.97
C VAL A 24 -1.06 14.13 9.17
N PRO A 25 -0.28 15.17 9.57
CA PRO A 25 -0.80 16.53 9.69
C PRO A 25 -1.46 17.02 8.40
N VAL A 26 -2.53 17.81 8.51
CA VAL A 26 -3.31 18.26 7.35
C VAL A 26 -2.49 19.16 6.41
N GLU A 27 -1.50 19.87 6.95
CA GLU A 27 -0.58 20.74 6.23
C GLU A 27 0.58 19.98 5.55
N ALA A 28 0.69 18.67 5.78
CA ALA A 28 1.76 17.89 5.20
C ALA A 28 1.63 17.84 3.68
N VAL A 29 2.70 18.23 2.98
CA VAL A 29 2.78 18.22 1.51
C VAL A 29 2.76 16.80 0.95
N GLY A 30 3.15 15.80 1.75
CA GLY A 30 3.20 14.38 1.38
C GLY A 30 2.74 13.45 2.51
N GLY A 31 2.77 12.14 2.28
CA GLY A 31 2.44 11.13 3.29
C GLY A 31 0.96 10.78 3.43
N ARG A 32 0.04 11.59 2.86
CA ARG A 32 -1.40 11.29 2.92
C ARG A 32 -1.78 9.98 2.22
N GLY A 33 -1.12 9.65 1.11
CA GLY A 33 -1.34 8.37 0.43
C GLY A 33 -0.99 7.17 1.32
N LEU A 34 0.05 7.30 2.14
CA LEU A 34 0.45 6.26 3.08
C LEU A 34 -0.57 6.07 4.21
N PHE A 35 -1.09 7.17 4.75
CA PHE A 35 -2.19 7.14 5.72
C PHE A 35 -3.40 6.38 5.17
N LEU A 36 -3.79 6.63 3.92
CA LEU A 36 -4.90 5.93 3.28
C LEU A 36 -4.64 4.43 3.13
N VAL A 37 -3.45 4.04 2.68
CA VAL A 37 -3.09 2.62 2.56
C VAL A 37 -3.19 1.92 3.90
N CYS A 38 -2.63 2.50 4.98
CA CYS A 38 -2.67 1.86 6.29
C CYS A 38 -4.07 1.80 6.93
N HIS A 39 -4.99 2.68 6.53
CA HIS A 39 -6.35 2.69 7.05
C HIS A 39 -7.33 1.82 6.28
N TYR A 40 -7.13 1.65 4.97
CA TYR A 40 -8.12 1.01 4.09
C TYR A 40 -7.63 -0.28 3.45
N ALA A 41 -6.33 -0.53 3.40
CA ALA A 41 -5.81 -1.78 2.85
C ALA A 41 -5.83 -2.87 3.91
N ASP A 42 -6.26 -4.07 3.51
CA ASP A 42 -6.19 -5.28 4.33
C ASP A 42 -4.77 -5.84 4.34
N ALA A 43 -4.05 -5.69 3.23
CA ALA A 43 -2.65 -6.05 3.11
C ALA A 43 -1.89 -5.06 2.22
N TRP A 44 -0.60 -4.89 2.49
CA TRP A 44 0.29 -4.08 1.67
C TRP A 44 1.73 -4.56 1.80
N GLY A 45 2.56 -4.19 0.82
CA GLY A 45 3.98 -4.53 0.84
C GLY A 45 4.77 -3.82 -0.24
N GLY A 46 6.09 -4.00 -0.18
CA GLY A 46 7.02 -3.49 -1.18
C GLY A 46 8.09 -4.52 -1.52
N CYS A 47 8.55 -4.53 -2.77
CA CYS A 47 9.72 -5.29 -3.18
C CYS A 47 10.64 -4.45 -4.06
N LEU A 48 11.94 -4.73 -3.98
CA LEU A 48 12.92 -4.13 -4.87
C LEU A 48 12.81 -4.80 -6.24
N LEU A 49 12.72 -4.01 -7.30
CA LEU A 49 13.00 -4.50 -8.63
C LEU A 49 14.50 -4.42 -8.84
N GLY A 50 15.11 -5.59 -9.07
CA GLY A 50 16.47 -5.66 -9.56
C GLY A 50 16.61 -4.95 -10.91
N ASP A 51 17.84 -4.65 -11.24
CA ASP A 51 18.34 -4.21 -12.54
C ASP A 51 18.14 -5.32 -13.60
N GLY A 52 16.87 -5.55 -13.96
CA GLY A 52 16.50 -6.41 -15.07
C GLY A 52 17.02 -5.86 -16.40
N ARG A 53 16.85 -6.67 -17.46
CA ARG A 53 17.37 -6.50 -18.83
C ARG A 53 17.10 -5.15 -19.52
N PHE A 54 16.30 -4.26 -18.92
CA PHE A 54 15.93 -2.92 -19.40
C PHE A 54 16.46 -1.77 -18.52
N GLY A 55 17.34 -2.05 -17.53
CA GLY A 55 18.21 -1.05 -16.88
C GLY A 55 17.55 -0.12 -15.85
N ALA A 56 16.22 -0.11 -15.71
CA ALA A 56 15.55 0.67 -14.68
C ALA A 56 15.19 -0.24 -13.49
N GLY A 57 16.12 -0.36 -12.55
CA GLY A 57 15.83 -0.89 -11.21
C GLY A 57 14.86 0.03 -10.44
N GLY A 58 14.44 -0.38 -9.25
CA GLY A 58 13.56 0.45 -8.43
C GLY A 58 12.81 -0.33 -7.38
N LYS A 59 11.56 0.08 -7.12
CA LYS A 59 10.65 -0.60 -6.20
C LYS A 59 9.25 -0.73 -6.77
N LEU A 60 8.56 -1.79 -6.36
CA LEU A 60 7.14 -1.98 -6.54
C LEU A 60 6.50 -1.86 -5.15
N LEU A 61 5.51 -0.99 -5.02
CA LEU A 61 4.65 -0.93 -3.84
C LEU A 61 3.27 -1.44 -4.24
N TRP A 62 2.60 -2.15 -3.33
CA TRP A 62 1.26 -2.67 -3.58
C TRP A 62 0.40 -2.64 -2.32
N CYS A 63 -0.91 -2.63 -2.55
CA CYS A 63 -1.92 -2.79 -1.52
C CYS A 63 -3.12 -3.59 -2.05
N GLU A 64 -3.76 -4.32 -1.14
CA GLU A 64 -4.96 -5.11 -1.36
C GLU A 64 -6.07 -4.54 -0.49
N VAL A 65 -7.26 -4.44 -1.09
CA VAL A 65 -8.49 -4.03 -0.42
C VAL A 65 -9.52 -5.07 -0.77
N GLU A 66 -9.98 -5.81 0.21
CA GLU A 66 -11.04 -6.79 0.10
C GLU A 66 -12.36 -6.05 -0.14
N ALA A 67 -13.12 -6.49 -1.14
CA ALA A 67 -14.48 -5.99 -1.30
C ALA A 67 -15.31 -6.51 -0.12
N SER A 68 -15.59 -5.64 0.84
CA SER A 68 -16.58 -5.93 1.88
C SER A 68 -17.89 -6.32 1.18
N ALA A 69 -18.33 -7.56 1.35
CA ALA A 69 -19.60 -8.03 0.83
C ALA A 69 -20.72 -7.27 1.56
N VAL A 70 -21.10 -6.11 1.04
CA VAL A 70 -22.26 -5.38 1.53
C VAL A 70 -23.51 -6.15 1.08
N GLY A 71 -24.08 -6.90 2.03
CA GLY A 71 -25.43 -7.45 1.95
C GLY A 71 -25.60 -8.68 1.04
N SER A 72 -25.35 -9.86 1.59
CA SER A 72 -26.25 -10.99 1.32
C SER A 72 -26.97 -11.38 2.60
N GLU A 73 -27.83 -10.49 3.08
CA GLU A 73 -29.03 -10.91 3.80
C GLU A 73 -29.94 -11.61 2.80
N ARG A 74 -29.71 -12.90 2.52
CA ARG A 74 -30.83 -13.78 2.18
C ARG A 74 -31.35 -14.28 3.52
N GLY A 75 -32.51 -13.73 3.88
CA GLY A 75 -33.21 -14.03 5.11
C GLY A 75 -33.45 -15.51 5.34
N ALA A 76 -33.58 -15.80 6.62
CA ALA A 76 -34.09 -17.02 7.23
C ALA A 76 -35.22 -17.71 6.46
N ALA A 77 -35.15 -19.04 6.37
CA ALA A 77 -36.00 -20.01 7.08
C ALA A 77 -35.75 -21.42 6.54
#